data_AF-A6HJ98-F1
#
_entry.id   AF-A6HJ98-F1
#
_cell.length_a   1.000
_cell.length_b   1.000
_cell.length_c   1.000
_cell.angle_alpha   90.00
_cell.angle_beta   90.00
_cell.angle_gamma   90.00
#
_symmetry.space_group_name_H-M   'P 1'
#
loop_
_entity.id
_entity.type
_entity.pdbx_description
1 polymer ?
#
loop_
_entity_poly.entity_id
_entity_poly.type
_entity_poly.pdbx_seq_one_letter_code
_entity_poly.pdbx_strand_id
1 'polypeptide(L)'
;MAMSFEWPWQYRFPPFFTLQPNVDTRQKQLAAWCSLVLSFCRLHKQSSMTVMEAQESPLFNNVKLQRKLPVESIQIVLEELRKKGNLEWLDKNKSSFLIMWRRPEEWGKLIYQWVRPPC
;
A
#
# COMPACT_ATOMS: atom_id res chain seq x y z
N MET A 1 14.56 -3.05 -19.18
CA MET A 1 13.15 -2.75 -19.51
C MET A 1 12.57 -2.00 -18.34
N ALA A 2 12.23 -0.71 -18.48
CA ALA A 2 11.50 -0.01 -17.44
C ALA A 2 10.14 -0.69 -17.33
N MET A 3 9.89 -1.42 -16.23
CA MET A 3 8.58 -2.02 -16.01
C MET A 3 7.59 -0.87 -15.84
N SER A 4 6.72 -0.66 -16.83
CA SER A 4 5.62 0.28 -16.71
C SER A 4 4.69 -0.23 -15.62
N PHE A 5 4.44 0.59 -14.59
CA PHE A 5 3.45 0.25 -13.57
C PHE A 5 2.06 0.27 -14.21
N GLU A 6 1.40 -0.88 -14.24
CA GLU A 6 0.01 -0.94 -14.66
C GLU A 6 -0.92 -0.56 -13.51
N TRP A 7 -1.62 0.55 -13.68
CA TRP A 7 -2.61 0.99 -12.71
C TRP A 7 -3.86 0.10 -12.79
N PRO A 8 -4.40 -0.36 -11.66
CA PRO A 8 -5.62 -1.14 -11.64
C PRO A 8 -6.80 -0.29 -12.11
N TRP A 9 -7.82 -0.92 -12.70
CA TRP A 9 -8.99 -0.20 -13.22
C TRP A 9 -9.70 0.63 -12.14
N GLN A 10 -9.65 0.19 -10.88
CA GLN A 10 -10.20 0.91 -9.72
C GLN A 10 -9.57 2.30 -9.56
N TYR A 11 -8.29 2.46 -9.89
CA TYR A 11 -7.62 3.77 -9.84
C TYR A 11 -8.19 4.77 -10.87
N ARG A 12 -8.86 4.27 -11.91
CA ARG A 12 -9.59 5.08 -12.91
C ARG A 12 -11.03 5.38 -12.49
N PHE A 13 -11.51 4.79 -11.39
CA PHE A 13 -12.89 4.87 -10.95
C PHE A 13 -13.05 5.95 -9.87
N PRO A 14 -13.74 7.08 -10.12
CA PRO A 14 -13.80 8.19 -9.16
C PRO A 14 -14.29 7.81 -7.75
N PRO A 15 -15.29 6.93 -7.57
CA PRO A 15 -15.72 6.49 -6.24
C PRO A 15 -14.65 5.73 -5.46
N PHE A 16 -13.59 5.22 -6.10
CA PHE A 16 -12.49 4.54 -5.41
C PHE A 16 -11.72 5.45 -4.45
N PHE A 17 -11.71 6.77 -4.70
CA PHE A 17 -11.09 7.79 -3.85
C PHE A 17 -12.05 8.32 -2.76
N THR A 18 -13.23 7.73 -2.62
CA THR A 18 -14.20 8.08 -1.58
C THR A 18 -14.53 6.84 -0.76
N LEU A 19 -14.44 6.92 0.56
CA LEU A 19 -14.73 5.79 1.43
C LEU A 19 -16.18 5.34 1.24
N GLN A 20 -16.39 4.07 0.88
CA GLN A 20 -17.73 3.56 0.61
C GLN A 20 -18.49 3.33 1.94
N PRO A 21 -19.78 3.70 2.02
CA PRO A 21 -20.58 3.53 3.25
C PRO A 21 -20.96 2.05 3.49
N ASN A 22 -21.16 1.29 2.42
CA ASN A 22 -21.47 -0.13 2.49
C ASN A 22 -20.22 -0.92 2.94
N VAL A 23 -20.36 -1.77 3.97
CA VAL A 23 -19.27 -2.53 4.58
C VAL A 23 -18.62 -3.50 3.59
N ASP A 24 -19.40 -4.25 2.82
CA ASP A 24 -18.88 -5.21 1.83
C ASP A 24 -18.09 -4.51 0.72
N THR A 25 -18.63 -3.40 0.22
CA THR A 25 -17.95 -2.59 -0.81
C THR A 25 -16.68 -1.95 -0.25
N ARG A 26 -16.73 -1.45 1.00
CA ARG A 26 -15.58 -0.87 1.70
C ARG A 26 -14.47 -1.91 1.90
N GLN A 27 -14.80 -3.14 2.28
CA GLN A 27 -13.80 -4.20 2.40
C GLN A 27 -13.11 -4.49 1.06
N LYS A 28 -13.88 -4.59 -0.03
CA LYS A 28 -13.32 -4.76 -1.38
C LYS A 28 -12.45 -3.57 -1.80
N GLN A 29 -12.89 -2.36 -1.49
CA GLN A 29 -12.13 -1.13 -1.73
C GLN A 29 -10.79 -1.15 -0.98
N LEU A 30 -10.81 -1.45 0.32
CA LEU A 30 -9.61 -1.51 1.15
C LEU A 30 -8.65 -2.61 0.70
N ALA A 31 -9.17 -3.77 0.29
CA ALA A 31 -8.36 -4.84 -0.27
C ALA A 31 -7.65 -4.41 -1.57
N ALA A 32 -8.36 -3.72 -2.46
CA ALA A 32 -7.79 -3.17 -3.69
C ALA A 32 -6.73 -2.09 -3.40
N TRP A 33 -6.98 -1.21 -2.43
CA TRP A 33 -5.98 -0.24 -1.96
C TRP A 33 -4.73 -0.91 -1.41
N CYS A 34 -4.87 -1.92 -0.54
CA CYS A 34 -3.73 -2.67 -0.02
C CYS A 34 -2.88 -3.25 -1.16
N SER A 35 -3.51 -3.89 -2.15
CA SER A 35 -2.81 -4.47 -3.29
C SER A 35 -2.10 -3.40 -4.13
N LEU A 36 -2.76 -2.26 -4.36
CA LEU A 36 -2.20 -1.14 -5.13
C LEU A 36 -0.96 -0.57 -4.44
N VAL A 37 -1.05 -0.31 -3.13
CA VAL A 37 0.05 0.23 -2.32
C VAL A 37 1.26 -0.70 -2.36
N LEU A 38 1.07 -2.01 -2.15
CA LEU A 38 2.17 -2.97 -2.15
C LEU A 38 2.86 -3.08 -3.52
N SER A 39 2.07 -3.13 -4.61
CA SER A 39 2.61 -3.15 -5.97
C SER A 39 3.37 -1.88 -6.31
N PHE A 40 2.86 -0.72 -5.89
CA PHE A 40 3.51 0.57 -6.12
C PHE A 40 4.84 0.68 -5.36
N CYS A 41 4.85 0.35 -4.06
CA CYS A 41 6.06 0.34 -3.23
C CYS A 41 7.11 -0.63 -3.77
N ARG A 42 6.70 -1.82 -4.27
CA ARG A 42 7.60 -2.79 -4.90
C ARG A 42 8.29 -2.21 -6.13
N LEU A 43 7.56 -1.48 -6.98
CA LEU A 43 8.12 -0.92 -8.21
C LEU A 43 9.05 0.26 -7.94
N HIS A 44 8.65 1.16 -7.05
CA HIS A 44 9.42 2.35 -6.69
C HIS A 44 10.58 2.06 -5.73
N LYS A 45 10.70 0.83 -5.21
CA LYS A 45 11.67 0.42 -4.18
C LYS A 45 11.63 1.32 -2.93
N GLN A 46 10.47 1.93 -2.67
CA GLN A 46 10.26 2.79 -1.51
C GLN A 46 9.65 1.95 -0.40
N SER A 47 10.42 1.77 0.67
CA SER A 47 10.00 1.05 1.87
C SER A 47 9.52 1.97 2.98
N SER A 48 9.99 3.21 3.08
CA SER A 48 9.62 4.14 4.15
C SER A 48 9.08 5.45 3.57
N MET A 49 8.01 5.97 4.15
CA MET A 49 7.47 7.31 3.83
C MET A 49 6.62 7.85 4.96
N THR A 50 6.37 9.16 4.95
CA THR A 50 5.42 9.80 5.86
C THR A 50 4.01 9.83 5.29
N VAL A 51 2.99 9.98 6.14
CA VAL A 51 1.58 10.11 5.72
C VAL A 51 1.38 11.32 4.81
N MET A 52 2.09 12.43 5.07
CA MET A 52 2.01 13.63 4.25
C MET A 52 2.62 13.44 2.86
N GLU A 53 3.79 12.81 2.77
CA GLU A 53 4.40 12.46 1.47
C GLU A 53 3.53 11.48 0.69
N ALA A 54 2.93 10.51 1.37
CA ALA A 54 2.02 9.56 0.75
C ALA A 54 0.78 10.26 0.18
N GLN A 55 0.21 11.23 0.90
CA GLN A 55 -0.96 11.98 0.45
C GLN A 55 -0.71 12.75 -0.86
N GLU A 56 0.47 13.36 -1.00
CA GLU A 56 0.85 14.10 -2.21
C GLU A 56 1.36 13.18 -3.33
N SER A 57 1.68 11.93 -3.02
CA SER A 57 2.11 10.92 -3.98
C SER A 57 1.02 10.58 -5.00
N PRO A 58 1.39 10.24 -6.25
CA PRO A 58 0.43 9.72 -7.24
C PRO A 58 -0.33 8.48 -6.76
N LEU A 59 0.15 7.80 -5.71
CA LEU A 59 -0.53 6.67 -5.11
C LEU A 59 -1.93 7.04 -4.60
N PHE A 60 -2.06 8.13 -3.83
CA PHE A 60 -3.33 8.57 -3.25
C PHE A 60 -3.92 9.82 -3.91
N ASN A 61 -3.15 10.49 -4.77
CA ASN A 61 -3.58 11.65 -5.55
C ASN A 61 -3.56 11.37 -7.06
N ASN A 62 -4.74 11.21 -7.65
CA ASN A 62 -4.88 11.09 -9.10
C ASN A 62 -5.19 12.46 -9.71
N VAL A 63 -4.14 13.15 -10.16
CA VAL A 63 -4.23 14.48 -10.80
C VAL A 63 -5.06 14.44 -12.09
N LYS A 64 -5.02 13.34 -12.85
CA LYS A 64 -5.79 13.20 -14.10
C LYS A 64 -7.29 13.12 -13.88
N LEU A 65 -7.71 12.54 -12.76
CA LEU A 65 -9.13 12.48 -12.36
C LEU A 65 -9.54 13.62 -11.44
N GLN A 66 -8.59 14.47 -11.00
CA GLN A 66 -8.79 15.48 -9.97
C GLN A 66 -9.39 14.88 -8.68
N ARG A 67 -8.93 13.68 -8.30
CA ARG A 67 -9.40 12.98 -7.10
C ARG A 67 -8.23 12.64 -6.19
N LYS A 68 -8.39 12.91 -4.91
CA LYS A 68 -7.44 12.59 -3.85
C LYS A 68 -8.15 11.85 -2.72
N LEU A 69 -7.48 10.85 -2.16
CA LEU A 69 -7.96 10.15 -0.98
C LEU A 69 -7.72 11.05 0.25
N PRO A 70 -8.73 11.31 1.11
CA PRO A 70 -8.53 12.11 2.32
C PRO A 70 -7.65 11.38 3.33
N VAL A 71 -6.92 12.14 4.15
CA VAL A 71 -5.95 11.60 5.14
C VAL A 71 -6.57 10.55 6.08
N GLU A 72 -7.81 10.75 6.50
CA GLU A 72 -8.53 9.80 7.36
C GLU A 72 -8.70 8.44 6.67
N SER A 73 -9.04 8.44 5.38
CA SER A 73 -9.15 7.21 4.60
C SER A 73 -7.78 6.57 4.34
N ILE A 74 -6.73 7.37 4.14
CA ILE A 74 -5.36 6.87 4.03
C ILE A 74 -4.97 6.15 5.32
N GLN A 75 -5.23 6.74 6.50
CA GLN A 75 -4.94 6.10 7.79
C GLN A 75 -5.68 4.76 7.96
N ILE A 76 -6.92 4.66 7.51
CA ILE A 76 -7.67 3.39 7.51
C ILE A 76 -6.97 2.35 6.62
N VAL A 77 -6.54 2.72 5.41
CA VAL A 77 -5.80 1.83 4.51
C VAL A 77 -4.47 1.37 5.14
N LEU A 78 -3.72 2.28 5.76
CA LEU A 78 -2.45 1.96 6.42
C LEU A 78 -2.66 1.04 7.63
N GLU A 79 -3.72 1.25 8.40
CA GLU A 79 -4.08 0.38 9.52
C GLU A 79 -4.48 -1.02 9.05
N GLU A 80 -5.19 -1.15 7.92
CA GLU A 80 -5.46 -2.46 7.31
C GLU A 80 -4.19 -3.15 6.81
N LEU A 81 -3.23 -2.40 6.23
CA LEU A 81 -1.92 -2.95 5.87
C LEU A 81 -1.13 -3.41 7.10
N ARG A 82 -1.22 -2.68 8.21
CA ARG A 82 -0.61 -3.06 9.49
C ARG A 82 -1.20 -4.36 10.02
N LYS A 83 -2.53 -4.51 10.02
CA LYS A 83 -3.22 -5.76 10.42
C LYS A 83 -2.80 -6.95 9.57
N LYS A 84 -2.50 -6.73 8.28
CA LYS A 84 -2.00 -7.77 7.36
C LYS A 84 -0.50 -8.09 7.56
N GLY A 85 0.21 -7.34 8.40
CA GLY A 85 1.64 -7.52 8.65
C GLY A 85 2.55 -6.92 7.57
N ASN A 86 2.02 -6.06 6.68
CA ASN A 86 2.79 -5.44 5.61
C ASN A 86 3.21 -3.99 5.91
N LEU A 87 2.84 -3.47 7.08
CA LEU A 87 3.18 -2.11 7.49
C LEU A 87 3.56 -2.07 8.96
N GLU A 88 4.61 -1.30 9.27
CA GLU A 88 5.05 -0.98 10.62
C GLU A 88 5.13 0.54 10.80
N TRP A 89 4.63 1.04 11.93
CA TRP A 89 4.77 2.45 12.27
C TRP A 89 6.13 2.69 12.91
N LEU A 90 6.88 3.65 12.38
CA LEU A 90 8.20 4.02 12.90
C LEU A 90 8.09 4.98 14.09
N ASP A 91 7.00 5.74 14.15
CA ASP A 91 6.75 6.75 15.18
C ASP A 91 5.54 6.40 16.05
N LYS A 92 5.61 6.77 17.34
CA LYS A 92 4.44 6.73 18.26
C LYS A 92 3.29 7.61 17.77
N ASN A 93 3.61 8.68 17.04
CA ASN A 93 2.65 9.63 16.49
C ASN A 93 1.99 9.16 15.19
N LYS A 94 2.32 7.96 14.69
CA LYS A 94 1.81 7.40 13.43
C LYS A 94 1.97 8.37 12.23
N SER A 95 3.08 9.09 12.21
CA SER A 95 3.46 10.03 11.16
C SER A 95 4.25 9.36 10.03
N SER A 96 5.15 8.46 10.40
CA SER A 96 6.05 7.76 9.47
C SER A 96 5.83 6.26 9.55
N PHE A 97 5.85 5.60 8.41
CA PHE A 97 5.61 4.17 8.31
C PHE A 97 6.58 3.49 7.35
N LEU A 98 6.81 2.20 7.62
CA LEU A 98 7.57 1.28 6.80
C LEU A 98 6.60 0.29 6.14
N ILE A 99 6.58 0.26 4.81
CA ILE A 99 5.86 -0.72 3.99
C ILE A 99 6.80 -1.85 3.59
N MET A 100 6.34 -3.06 3.84
CA MET A 100 6.99 -4.31 3.49
C MET A 100 6.18 -4.98 2.38
N TRP A 101 6.66 -4.91 1.13
CA TRP A 101 6.00 -5.54 -0.02
C TRP A 101 6.05 -7.08 0.02
N ARG A 102 6.94 -7.62 0.85
CA ARG A 102 7.02 -9.02 1.24
C ARG A 102 7.17 -9.07 2.75
N ARG A 103 6.49 -10.02 3.36
CA ARG A 103 6.50 -10.15 4.82
C ARG A 103 7.88 -10.61 5.31
N PRO A 104 8.33 -10.16 6.49
CA PRO A 104 9.60 -10.60 7.07
C PRO A 104 9.71 -12.13 7.18
N GLU A 105 8.61 -12.83 7.44
CA GLU A 105 8.60 -14.31 7.53
C GLU A 105 8.88 -14.95 6.17
N GLU A 106 8.32 -14.39 5.09
CA GLU A 106 8.58 -14.86 3.72
C GLU A 106 10.03 -14.60 3.31
N TRP A 107 10.57 -13.43 3.69
CA TRP A 107 11.99 -13.13 3.53
C TRP A 107 12.87 -14.09 4.32
N GLY A 108 12.54 -14.36 5.58
CA GLY A 108 13.25 -15.31 6.42
C GLY A 108 13.28 -16.70 5.81
N LYS A 109 12.17 -17.18 5.25
CA LYS A 109 12.11 -18.46 4.54
C LYS A 109 12.99 -18.47 3.30
N LEU A 110 12.98 -17.40 2.50
CA LEU A 110 13.82 -17.29 1.31
C LEU A 110 15.31 -17.27 1.64
N ILE A 111 15.70 -16.51 2.68
CA ILE A 111 17.07 -16.48 3.16
C ILE A 111 17.47 -17.85 3.70
N TYR A 112 16.60 -18.50 4.49
CA TYR A 112 16.85 -19.84 5.02
C TYR A 112 17.04 -20.87 3.90
N GLN A 113 16.18 -20.85 2.87
CA GLN A 113 16.29 -21.71 1.70
C GLN A 113 17.56 -21.41 0.87
N TRP A 114 18.00 -20.15 0.81
CA TRP A 114 19.25 -19.78 0.17
C TRP A 114 20.46 -20.30 0.94
N VAL A 115 20.45 -20.20 2.28
CA VAL A 115 21.50 -20.72 3.16
C VAL A 115 21.55 -22.26 3.15
N ARG A 116 20.39 -22.92 3.04
CA ARG A 116 20.27 -24.39 2.94
C ARG A 116 19.50 -24.79 1.67
N PRO A 117 20.17 -24.86 0.51
CA PRO A 117 19.55 -25.35 -0.71
C PRO A 117 19.09 -26.80 -0.51
N PRO A 118 17.92 -27.22 -1.03
CA PRO A 118 17.56 -28.62 -1.05
C PRO A 118 18.64 -29.41 -1.83
N CYS A 119 19.15 -30.48 -1.22
CA CYS A 119 20.10 -31.41 -1.82
C CYS A 119 19.51 -32.11 -3.04
#